data_AF-A0A6I5YQ87-F1
#
_entry.id   AF-A0A6I5YQ87-F1
#
_cell.length_a   1.000
_cell.length_b   1.000
_cell.length_c   1.000
_cell.angle_alpha   90.00
_cell.angle_beta   90.00
_cell.angle_gamma   90.00
#
_symmetry.space_group_name_H-M   'P 1'
#
loop_
_entity.id
_entity.type
_entity.pdbx_description
1 polymer ?
#
loop_
_entity_poly.entity_id
_entity_poly.type
_entity_poly.pdbx_seq_one_letter_code
_entity_poly.pdbx_strand_id
1 'polypeptide(L)'
;MQRSNERFVERLPLVLNRPVYGYALTLLFCAAAMMLRIAAEPLLPSGYPFVTFFPAVILSTFLFGVRPGLFAAVLCGFASWYIFIAPMFGFPLNPAVAVALLFYAGVVGVDIWLIHIMQRANFNLAVERERSRILADNRELLFRELQHRVSNNLQVVAAMLSLQRRQVDHADAKRALDDASERLALVGRISRALYDPSGMGQDVHAFLSALTADIVGASGRADVTVEVIAPDSMQLEATMAVPFALIVAEAVSNAIEHGMPDRAGRIRLTLDTADGALSLQVADDGRGIAPDFQIDAQQSLGLRIAHALAGQIGGRFALAPGQQGGAVARLDLPAAAAC
;
A
#
# COMPACT_ATOMS: atom_id res chain seq x y z
N MET A 1 -2.61 -17.90 -18.21
CA MET A 1 -1.77 -19.12 -18.06
C MET A 1 -0.42 -18.87 -17.35
N GLN A 2 -0.17 -17.72 -16.71
CA GLN A 2 1.12 -17.44 -16.02
C GLN A 2 1.17 -17.80 -14.52
N ARG A 3 0.04 -18.09 -13.85
CA ARG A 3 -0.02 -18.33 -12.39
C ARG A 3 0.50 -19.69 -11.90
N SER A 4 0.87 -20.63 -12.78
CA SER A 4 1.30 -21.97 -12.34
C SER A 4 2.81 -22.09 -12.13
N ASN A 5 3.63 -21.25 -12.77
CA ASN A 5 5.09 -21.38 -12.69
C ASN A 5 5.69 -20.74 -11.43
N GLU A 6 5.03 -19.74 -10.83
CA GLU A 6 5.52 -19.08 -9.63
C GLU A 6 5.61 -20.04 -8.43
N ARG A 7 4.65 -20.98 -8.31
CA ARG A 7 4.62 -21.95 -7.19
C ARG A 7 5.76 -22.96 -7.18
N PHE A 8 6.39 -23.25 -8.31
CA PHE A 8 7.42 -24.29 -8.36
C PHE A 8 8.78 -23.75 -7.91
N VAL A 9 9.14 -22.55 -8.37
CA VAL A 9 10.41 -21.90 -8.01
C VAL A 9 10.42 -21.49 -6.54
N GLU A 10 9.27 -21.08 -5.98
CA GLU A 10 9.10 -20.78 -4.55
C GLU A 10 9.24 -22.01 -3.63
N ARG A 11 9.12 -23.25 -4.16
CA ARG A 11 9.23 -24.50 -3.40
C ARG A 11 10.63 -25.10 -3.40
N LEU A 12 11.62 -24.36 -3.91
CA LEU A 12 13.01 -24.80 -3.99
C LEU A 12 13.86 -24.18 -2.87
N PRO A 13 14.65 -24.98 -2.12
CA PRO A 13 14.85 -26.42 -2.26
C PRO A 13 13.61 -27.25 -1.91
N LEU A 14 13.37 -28.33 -2.66
CA LEU A 14 12.33 -29.32 -2.39
C LEU A 14 12.73 -30.08 -1.13
N VAL A 15 12.37 -29.55 0.02
CA VAL A 15 12.51 -30.26 1.30
C VAL A 15 11.55 -31.44 1.29
N LEU A 16 12.00 -32.57 0.76
CA LEU A 16 11.26 -33.83 0.77
C LEU A 16 11.03 -34.22 2.25
N ASN A 17 9.77 -34.49 2.61
CA ASN A 17 9.36 -34.89 3.97
C ASN A 17 10.14 -36.11 4.51
N ARG A 18 10.80 -36.88 3.64
CA ARG A 18 11.79 -37.89 4.05
C ARG A 18 13.12 -37.67 3.32
N PRO A 19 14.23 -37.48 4.06
CA PRO A 19 15.54 -37.19 3.48
C PRO A 19 16.04 -38.32 2.56
N VAL A 20 15.63 -39.57 2.82
CA VAL A 20 15.99 -40.77 2.05
C VAL A 20 15.65 -40.61 0.56
N TYR A 21 14.52 -39.99 0.22
CA TYR A 21 14.16 -39.79 -1.20
C TYR A 21 15.07 -38.79 -1.91
N GLY A 22 15.57 -37.78 -1.20
CA GLY A 22 16.53 -36.83 -1.75
C GLY A 22 17.83 -37.53 -2.14
N TYR A 23 18.37 -38.38 -1.27
CA TYR A 23 19.56 -39.18 -1.56
C TYR A 23 19.31 -40.21 -2.68
N ALA A 24 18.15 -40.85 -2.73
CA ALA A 24 17.80 -41.80 -3.80
C ALA A 24 17.72 -41.12 -5.18
N LEU A 25 17.12 -39.93 -5.25
CA LEU A 25 17.06 -39.14 -6.49
C LEU A 25 18.44 -38.60 -6.87
N THR A 26 19.26 -38.19 -5.89
CA THR A 26 20.67 -37.83 -6.12
C THR A 26 21.45 -38.99 -6.73
N LEU A 27 21.28 -40.22 -6.24
CA LEU A 27 21.90 -41.41 -6.85
C LEU A 27 21.49 -41.56 -8.31
N LEU A 28 20.22 -41.31 -8.64
CA LEU A 28 19.72 -41.36 -10.01
C LEU A 28 20.38 -40.28 -10.89
N PHE A 29 20.58 -39.06 -10.39
CA PHE A 29 21.34 -38.03 -11.11
C PHE A 29 22.80 -38.42 -11.31
N CYS A 30 23.45 -39.01 -10.30
CA CYS A 30 24.83 -39.50 -10.41
C CYS A 30 24.95 -40.63 -11.44
N ALA A 31 24.00 -41.57 -11.44
CA ALA A 31 23.94 -42.66 -12.42
C ALA A 31 23.68 -42.14 -13.84
N ALA A 32 22.81 -41.16 -14.01
CA ALA A 32 22.58 -40.51 -15.29
C ALA A 32 23.83 -39.78 -15.80
N ALA A 33 24.53 -39.05 -14.93
CA ALA A 33 25.81 -38.40 -15.27
C ALA A 33 26.90 -39.40 -15.65
N MET A 34 26.94 -40.56 -14.98
CA MET A 34 27.82 -41.67 -15.32
C MET A 34 27.51 -42.26 -16.69
N MET A 35 26.24 -42.60 -16.96
CA MET A 35 25.80 -43.11 -18.26
C MET A 35 26.10 -42.11 -19.39
N LEU A 36 25.85 -40.83 -19.15
CA LEU A 36 26.19 -39.76 -20.08
C LEU A 36 27.70 -39.67 -20.30
N ARG A 37 28.52 -39.87 -19.25
CA ARG A 37 29.98 -39.85 -19.37
C ARG A 37 30.50 -40.97 -20.25
N ILE A 38 29.97 -42.18 -20.08
CA ILE A 38 30.31 -43.36 -20.89
C ILE A 38 29.91 -43.11 -22.35
N ALA A 39 28.67 -42.64 -22.58
CA ALA A 39 28.19 -42.35 -23.93
C ALA A 39 28.98 -41.24 -24.63
N ALA A 40 29.51 -40.27 -23.87
CA ALA A 40 30.30 -39.15 -24.38
C ALA A 40 31.80 -39.47 -24.52
N GLU A 41 32.27 -40.66 -24.12
CA GLU A 41 33.68 -41.05 -24.21
C GLU A 41 34.29 -40.91 -25.62
N PRO A 42 33.64 -41.32 -26.72
CA PRO A 42 34.21 -41.12 -28.06
C PRO A 42 34.21 -39.66 -28.52
N LEU A 43 33.47 -38.77 -27.86
CA LEU A 43 33.38 -37.34 -28.21
C LEU A 43 34.30 -36.45 -27.34
N LEU A 44 34.64 -36.87 -26.12
CA LEU A 44 35.37 -36.05 -25.17
C LEU A 44 36.88 -36.34 -25.25
N PRO A 45 37.74 -35.30 -25.40
CA PRO A 45 39.18 -35.46 -25.34
C PRO A 45 39.63 -36.09 -24.01
N SER A 46 40.71 -36.88 -24.06
CA SER A 46 41.40 -37.36 -22.87
C SER A 46 41.92 -36.17 -22.05
N GLY A 47 41.23 -35.83 -20.95
CA GLY A 47 41.56 -34.65 -20.13
C GLY A 47 40.38 -34.08 -19.33
N TYR A 48 39.14 -34.47 -19.65
CA TYR A 48 37.93 -33.95 -19.00
C TYR A 48 37.14 -35.03 -18.22
N PRO A 49 37.72 -35.67 -17.18
CA PRO A 49 37.07 -36.77 -16.49
C PRO A 49 35.80 -36.36 -15.73
N PHE A 50 35.68 -35.09 -15.30
CA PHE A 50 34.61 -34.65 -14.40
C PHE A 50 33.41 -33.92 -15.04
N VAL A 51 33.48 -33.56 -16.34
CA VAL A 51 32.56 -32.56 -16.94
C VAL A 51 31.08 -32.92 -16.81
N THR A 52 30.70 -34.18 -17.02
CA THR A 52 29.29 -34.61 -16.94
C THR A 52 28.76 -34.69 -15.51
N PHE A 53 29.64 -34.65 -14.51
CA PHE A 53 29.25 -34.79 -13.11
C PHE A 53 28.89 -33.45 -12.44
N PHE A 54 29.40 -32.30 -12.94
CA PHE A 54 29.04 -30.98 -12.39
C PHE A 54 27.53 -30.73 -12.40
N PRO A 55 26.78 -30.96 -13.49
CA PRO A 55 25.32 -30.78 -13.50
C PRO A 55 24.60 -31.65 -12.45
N ALA A 56 25.04 -32.89 -12.23
CA ALA A 56 24.43 -33.78 -11.24
C ALA A 56 24.62 -33.27 -9.81
N VAL A 57 25.79 -32.70 -9.50
CA VAL A 57 26.09 -32.09 -8.19
C VAL A 57 25.29 -30.80 -8.01
N ILE A 58 25.27 -29.92 -9.01
CA ILE A 58 24.49 -28.67 -9.01
C ILE A 58 23.01 -28.97 -8.79
N LEU A 59 22.41 -29.86 -9.59
CA LEU A 59 20.99 -30.22 -9.49
C LEU A 59 20.66 -30.86 -8.15
N SER A 60 21.51 -31.77 -7.64
CA SER A 60 21.32 -32.38 -6.33
C SER A 60 21.34 -31.34 -5.20
N THR A 61 22.28 -30.39 -5.28
CA THR A 61 22.43 -29.31 -4.28
C THR A 61 21.24 -28.34 -4.34
N PHE A 62 20.85 -27.95 -5.55
CA PHE A 62 19.78 -26.99 -5.78
C PHE A 62 18.39 -27.56 -5.43
N LEU A 63 18.12 -28.81 -5.76
CA LEU A 63 16.82 -29.43 -5.53
C LEU A 63 16.69 -29.99 -4.10
N PHE A 64 17.73 -30.64 -3.56
CA PHE A 64 17.64 -31.40 -2.31
C PHE A 64 18.52 -30.85 -1.17
N GLY A 65 19.26 -29.77 -1.44
CA GLY A 65 20.09 -29.07 -0.47
C GLY A 65 21.54 -29.54 -0.43
N VAL A 66 22.32 -28.91 0.46
CA VAL A 66 23.78 -29.07 0.53
C VAL A 66 24.22 -30.50 0.84
N ARG A 67 23.49 -31.25 1.69
CA ARG A 67 23.94 -32.59 2.11
C ARG A 67 23.85 -33.63 0.98
N PRO A 68 22.74 -33.77 0.23
CA PRO A 68 22.73 -34.60 -0.98
C PRO A 68 23.69 -34.09 -2.06
N GLY A 69 23.86 -32.78 -2.21
CA GLY A 69 24.87 -32.19 -3.09
C GLY A 69 26.30 -32.65 -2.80
N LEU A 70 26.72 -32.58 -1.53
CA LEU A 70 28.03 -33.04 -1.07
C LEU A 70 28.18 -34.56 -1.26
N PHE A 71 27.12 -35.33 -1.02
CA PHE A 71 27.12 -36.76 -1.30
C PHE A 71 27.33 -37.06 -2.79
N ALA A 72 26.64 -36.34 -3.68
CA ALA A 72 26.85 -36.43 -5.13
C ALA A 72 28.30 -36.07 -5.51
N ALA A 73 28.84 -35.01 -4.93
CA ALA A 73 30.19 -34.53 -5.20
C ALA A 73 31.25 -35.60 -4.91
N VAL A 74 31.13 -36.24 -3.74
CA VAL A 74 32.03 -37.32 -3.30
C VAL A 74 31.86 -38.53 -4.20
N LEU A 75 30.62 -39.00 -4.40
CA LEU A 75 30.33 -40.20 -5.18
C LEU A 75 30.82 -40.07 -6.63
N CYS A 76 30.47 -38.97 -7.30
CA CYS A 76 30.88 -38.71 -8.67
C CYS A 76 32.40 -38.50 -8.80
N GLY A 77 33.01 -37.82 -7.82
CA GLY A 77 34.45 -37.61 -7.80
C GLY A 77 35.23 -38.92 -7.73
N PHE A 78 34.85 -39.80 -6.80
CA PHE A 78 35.47 -41.12 -6.67
C PHE A 78 35.17 -42.03 -7.87
N ALA A 79 33.94 -42.04 -8.38
CA ALA A 79 33.58 -42.87 -9.51
C ALA A 79 34.34 -42.43 -10.78
N SER A 80 34.51 -41.12 -10.97
CA SER A 80 35.29 -40.57 -12.07
C SER A 80 36.77 -40.89 -11.95
N TRP A 81 37.33 -40.74 -10.74
CA TRP A 81 38.73 -41.07 -10.46
C TRP A 81 39.03 -42.56 -10.70
N TYR A 82 38.11 -43.43 -10.29
CA TYR A 82 38.29 -44.88 -10.42
C TYR A 82 38.15 -45.39 -11.86
N ILE A 83 37.21 -44.84 -12.64
CA ILE A 83 36.81 -45.42 -13.94
C ILE A 83 37.50 -44.71 -15.12
N PHE A 84 37.58 -43.38 -15.13
CA PHE A 84 37.96 -42.61 -16.33
C PHE A 84 39.38 -42.04 -16.30
N ILE A 85 40.13 -42.24 -15.21
CA ILE A 85 41.52 -41.78 -15.10
C ILE A 85 42.45 -42.98 -15.23
N ALA A 86 43.32 -42.97 -16.23
CA ALA A 86 44.25 -44.08 -16.48
C ALA A 86 45.40 -44.13 -15.44
N PRO A 87 45.84 -45.32 -15.01
CA PRO A 87 45.25 -46.65 -15.27
C PRO A 87 43.84 -46.80 -14.68
N MET A 88 42.92 -47.30 -15.51
CA MET A 88 41.53 -47.55 -15.14
C MET A 88 41.45 -48.57 -14.01
N PHE A 89 40.37 -48.50 -13.20
CA PHE A 89 40.12 -49.37 -12.05
C PHE A 89 41.17 -49.23 -10.94
N GLY A 90 41.66 -47.99 -10.75
CA GLY A 90 42.61 -47.66 -9.69
C GLY A 90 42.46 -46.21 -9.24
N PHE A 91 43.31 -45.81 -8.29
CA PHE A 91 43.39 -44.42 -7.82
C PHE A 91 44.78 -43.86 -8.11
N PRO A 92 45.10 -43.62 -9.40
CA PRO A 92 46.40 -43.07 -9.74
C PRO A 92 46.53 -41.66 -9.17
N LEU A 93 47.69 -41.39 -8.57
CA LEU A 93 48.00 -40.09 -7.99
C LEU A 93 49.28 -39.56 -8.64
N ASN A 94 49.12 -38.82 -9.73
CA ASN A 94 50.19 -38.08 -10.37
C ASN A 94 49.87 -36.56 -10.31
N PRO A 95 50.85 -35.67 -10.58
CA PRO A 95 50.62 -34.23 -10.49
C PRO A 95 49.45 -33.73 -11.34
N ALA A 96 49.23 -34.28 -12.54
CA ALA A 96 48.13 -33.88 -13.40
C ALA A 96 46.75 -34.27 -12.82
N VAL A 97 46.65 -35.48 -12.26
CA VAL A 97 45.43 -35.97 -11.60
C VAL A 97 45.17 -35.18 -10.32
N ALA A 98 46.20 -34.87 -9.54
CA ALA A 98 46.08 -34.02 -8.36
C ALA A 98 45.52 -32.63 -8.71
N VAL A 99 46.01 -32.01 -9.79
CA VAL A 99 45.47 -30.74 -10.30
C VAL A 99 44.02 -30.88 -10.74
N ALA A 100 43.66 -31.96 -11.46
CA ALA A 100 42.29 -32.19 -11.90
C ALA A 100 41.31 -32.41 -10.72
N LEU A 101 41.71 -33.16 -9.70
CA LEU A 101 40.93 -33.39 -8.48
C LEU A 101 40.76 -32.09 -7.68
N LEU A 102 41.83 -31.28 -7.55
CA LEU A 102 41.76 -29.99 -6.88
C LEU A 102 40.85 -29.02 -7.63
N PHE A 103 40.93 -28.99 -8.96
CA PHE A 103 40.04 -28.17 -9.79
C PHE A 103 38.58 -28.60 -9.63
N TYR A 104 38.30 -29.91 -9.70
CA TYR A 104 36.96 -30.45 -9.48
C TYR A 104 36.42 -30.08 -8.09
N ALA A 105 37.20 -30.32 -7.04
CA ALA A 105 36.81 -29.99 -5.66
C ALA A 105 36.57 -28.48 -5.49
N GLY A 106 37.41 -27.64 -6.10
CA GLY A 106 37.26 -26.19 -6.09
C GLY A 106 35.97 -25.73 -6.77
N VAL A 107 35.72 -26.17 -8.00
CA VAL A 107 34.50 -25.80 -8.76
C VAL A 107 33.24 -26.28 -8.03
N VAL A 108 33.19 -27.55 -7.61
CA VAL A 108 32.05 -28.07 -6.87
C VAL A 108 31.86 -27.36 -5.52
N GLY A 109 32.95 -27.05 -4.82
CA GLY A 109 32.88 -26.30 -3.57
C GLY A 109 32.28 -24.90 -3.76
N VAL A 110 32.69 -24.20 -4.82
CA VAL A 110 32.13 -22.88 -5.20
C VAL A 110 30.66 -23.01 -5.60
N ASP A 111 30.30 -24.00 -6.41
CA ASP A 111 28.92 -24.24 -6.84
C ASP A 111 28.01 -24.50 -5.63
N ILE A 112 28.42 -25.39 -4.73
CA ILE A 112 27.67 -25.71 -3.51
C ILE A 112 27.53 -24.49 -2.62
N TRP A 113 28.61 -23.72 -2.45
CA TRP A 113 28.61 -22.49 -1.64
C TRP A 113 27.68 -21.42 -2.22
N LEU A 114 27.75 -21.18 -3.52
CA LEU A 114 26.90 -20.23 -4.23
C LEU A 114 25.42 -20.62 -4.12
N ILE A 115 25.10 -21.89 -4.35
CA ILE A 115 23.74 -22.41 -4.23
C ILE A 115 23.23 -22.26 -2.79
N HIS A 116 24.07 -22.55 -1.78
CA HIS A 116 23.69 -22.38 -0.37
C HIS A 116 23.33 -20.92 -0.03
N ILE A 117 24.15 -19.97 -0.47
CA ILE A 117 23.88 -18.53 -0.25
C ILE A 117 22.62 -18.10 -0.98
N MET A 118 22.46 -18.49 -2.24
CA MET A 118 21.28 -18.15 -3.04
C MET A 118 19.99 -18.69 -2.41
N GLN A 119 19.97 -19.94 -1.95
CA GLN A 119 18.81 -20.52 -1.27
C GLN A 119 18.50 -19.81 0.04
N ARG A 120 19.53 -19.44 0.82
CA ARG A 120 19.35 -18.68 2.07
C ARG A 120 18.81 -17.29 1.81
N ALA A 121 19.30 -16.60 0.79
CA ALA A 121 18.80 -15.28 0.39
C ALA A 121 17.34 -15.36 -0.07
N ASN A 122 16.99 -16.34 -0.91
CA ASN A 122 15.62 -16.53 -1.38
C ASN A 122 14.66 -16.85 -0.23
N PHE A 123 15.07 -17.70 0.73
CA PHE A 123 14.26 -18.00 1.91
C PHE A 123 14.01 -16.75 2.77
N ASN A 124 15.06 -15.96 3.02
CA ASN A 124 14.93 -14.70 3.77
C ASN A 124 13.99 -13.73 3.06
N LEU A 125 14.11 -13.58 1.75
CA LEU A 125 13.23 -12.72 0.95
C LEU A 125 11.76 -13.19 1.01
N ALA A 126 11.52 -14.50 0.97
CA ALA A 126 10.17 -15.05 1.10
C ALA A 126 9.57 -14.76 2.48
N VAL A 127 10.36 -14.89 3.55
CA VAL A 127 9.93 -14.58 4.92
C VAL A 127 9.64 -13.09 5.08
N GLU A 128 10.47 -12.21 4.51
CA GLU A 128 10.23 -10.76 4.54
C GLU A 128 8.95 -10.38 3.79
N ARG A 129 8.72 -10.94 2.59
CA ARG A 129 7.49 -10.71 1.83
C ARG A 129 6.24 -11.12 2.59
N GLU A 130 6.28 -12.29 3.24
CA GLU A 130 5.14 -12.75 4.05
C GLU A 130 4.90 -11.85 5.26
N ARG A 131 5.97 -11.40 5.94
CA ARG A 131 5.86 -10.42 7.04
C ARG A 131 5.26 -9.10 6.56
N SER A 132 5.72 -8.56 5.44
CA SER A 132 5.19 -7.34 4.85
C SER A 132 3.71 -7.48 4.51
N ARG A 133 3.30 -8.63 3.98
CA ARG A 133 1.89 -8.93 3.69
C ARG A 133 1.03 -8.97 4.95
N ILE A 134 1.46 -9.71 5.98
CA ILE A 134 0.74 -9.79 7.27
C ILE A 134 0.63 -8.39 7.91
N LEU A 135 1.71 -7.59 7.85
CA LEU A 135 1.69 -6.21 8.35
C LEU A 135 0.69 -5.33 7.58
N ALA A 136 0.62 -5.47 6.26
CA ALA A 136 -0.35 -4.75 5.43
C ALA A 136 -1.79 -5.16 5.78
N ASP A 137 -2.07 -6.47 5.87
CA ASP A 137 -3.41 -6.98 6.21
C ASP A 137 -3.85 -6.53 7.62
N ASN A 138 -2.93 -6.55 8.59
CA ASN A 138 -3.21 -6.07 9.94
C ASN A 138 -3.48 -4.56 9.98
N ARG A 139 -2.72 -3.77 9.20
CA ARG A 139 -2.94 -2.33 9.07
C ARG A 139 -4.35 -2.05 8.54
N GLU A 140 -4.76 -2.74 7.49
CA GLU A 140 -6.10 -2.61 6.90
C GLU A 140 -7.22 -2.96 7.91
N LEU A 141 -7.08 -4.08 8.62
CA LEU A 141 -8.05 -4.48 9.65
C LEU A 141 -8.15 -3.44 10.78
N LEU A 142 -7.03 -2.91 11.25
CA LEU A 142 -7.00 -1.87 12.29
C LEU A 142 -7.68 -0.58 11.82
N PHE A 143 -7.44 -0.15 10.58
CA PHE A 143 -8.10 1.02 10.01
C PHE A 143 -9.62 0.84 9.93
N ARG A 144 -10.08 -0.33 9.46
CA ARG A 144 -11.50 -0.67 9.41
C ARG A 144 -12.15 -0.63 10.79
N GLU A 145 -11.49 -1.21 11.80
CA GLU A 145 -12.00 -1.22 13.17
C GLU A 145 -12.06 0.21 13.77
N LEU A 146 -11.03 1.03 13.51
CA LEU A 146 -11.03 2.43 13.95
C LEU A 146 -12.17 3.22 13.32
N GLN A 147 -12.41 3.08 12.01
CA GLN A 147 -13.51 3.78 11.34
C GLN A 147 -14.89 3.33 11.83
N HIS A 148 -15.08 2.04 12.08
CA HIS A 148 -16.31 1.53 12.70
C HIS A 148 -16.51 2.14 14.09
N ARG A 149 -15.46 2.23 14.91
CA ARG A 149 -15.53 2.87 16.24
C ARG A 149 -15.81 4.36 16.17
N VAL A 150 -15.19 5.08 15.23
CA VAL A 150 -15.47 6.50 15.00
C VAL A 150 -16.94 6.69 14.64
N SER A 151 -17.46 5.91 13.69
CA SER A 151 -18.87 5.95 13.32
C SER A 151 -19.81 5.67 14.51
N ASN A 152 -19.48 4.67 15.34
CA ASN A 152 -20.25 4.34 16.53
C ASN A 152 -20.21 5.46 17.57
N ASN A 153 -19.05 6.07 17.81
CA ASN A 153 -18.91 7.18 18.75
C ASN A 153 -19.70 8.41 18.30
N LEU A 154 -19.67 8.72 17.00
CA LEU A 154 -20.51 9.78 16.43
C LEU A 154 -22.00 9.49 16.63
N GLN A 155 -22.45 8.24 16.46
CA GLN A 155 -23.85 7.89 16.71
C GLN A 155 -24.26 8.10 18.18
N VAL A 156 -23.40 7.74 19.14
CA VAL A 156 -23.66 7.97 20.57
C VAL A 156 -23.76 9.46 20.88
N VAL A 157 -22.84 10.27 20.34
CA VAL A 157 -22.86 11.73 20.52
C VAL A 157 -24.12 12.34 19.90
N ALA A 158 -24.55 11.91 18.71
CA ALA A 158 -25.82 12.33 18.10
C ALA A 158 -27.03 11.99 18.99
N ALA A 159 -27.04 10.79 19.59
CA ALA A 159 -28.12 10.38 20.49
C ALA A 159 -28.14 11.25 21.76
N MET A 160 -26.99 11.60 22.32
CA MET A 160 -26.89 12.52 23.46
C MET A 160 -27.37 13.93 23.12
N LEU A 161 -26.97 14.48 21.97
CA LEU A 161 -27.44 15.79 21.50
C LEU A 161 -28.96 15.80 21.32
N SER A 162 -29.52 14.73 20.74
CA SER A 162 -30.96 14.56 20.58
C SER A 162 -31.70 14.50 21.92
N LEU A 163 -31.11 13.86 22.95
CA LEU A 163 -31.66 13.82 24.30
C LEU A 163 -31.58 15.19 24.99
N GLN A 164 -30.44 15.90 24.87
CA GLN A 164 -30.28 17.25 25.40
C GLN A 164 -31.26 18.22 24.74
N ARG A 165 -31.51 18.09 23.43
CA ARG A 165 -32.49 18.90 22.71
C ARG A 165 -33.89 18.79 23.30
N ARG A 166 -34.28 17.60 23.76
CA ARG A 166 -35.59 17.37 24.39
C ARG A 166 -35.72 18.03 25.77
N GLN A 167 -34.61 18.33 26.43
CA GLN A 167 -34.57 18.88 27.80
C GLN A 167 -34.39 20.40 27.84
N VAL A 168 -34.14 21.04 26.70
CA VAL A 168 -33.92 22.49 26.60
C VAL A 168 -35.20 23.15 26.12
N ASP A 169 -35.62 24.25 26.74
CA ASP A 169 -36.83 24.99 26.35
C ASP A 169 -36.55 26.22 25.46
N HIS A 170 -35.32 26.75 25.50
CA HIS A 170 -34.94 27.94 24.74
C HIS A 170 -34.84 27.65 23.23
N ALA A 171 -35.58 28.39 22.41
CA ALA A 171 -35.67 28.17 20.96
C ALA A 171 -34.32 28.24 20.25
N ASP A 172 -33.44 29.17 20.63
CA ASP A 172 -32.10 29.30 20.04
C ASP A 172 -31.19 28.13 20.40
N ALA A 173 -31.32 27.59 21.61
CA ALA A 173 -30.52 26.46 22.05
C ALA A 173 -31.00 25.14 21.41
N LYS A 174 -32.31 24.99 21.14
CA LYS A 174 -32.83 23.89 20.31
C LYS A 174 -32.27 23.95 18.88
N ARG A 175 -32.27 25.13 18.25
CA ARG A 175 -31.71 25.33 16.92
C ARG A 175 -30.21 24.99 16.87
N ALA A 176 -29.43 25.43 17.86
CA ALA A 176 -28.01 25.10 17.95
C ALA A 176 -27.75 23.58 18.09
N LEU A 177 -28.62 22.86 18.82
CA LEU A 177 -28.52 21.40 18.97
C LEU A 177 -28.96 20.63 17.72
N ASP A 178 -29.94 21.15 16.98
CA ASP A 178 -30.36 20.60 15.69
C ASP A 178 -29.23 20.77 14.65
N ASP A 179 -28.63 21.96 14.56
CA ASP A 179 -27.47 22.22 13.70
C ASP A 179 -26.27 21.31 14.05
N ALA A 180 -25.97 21.16 15.35
CA ALA A 180 -24.92 20.23 15.80
C ALA A 180 -25.21 18.76 15.41
N SER A 181 -26.48 18.35 15.43
CA SER A 181 -26.89 16.98 15.09
C SER A 181 -26.82 16.72 13.58
N GLU A 182 -27.22 17.68 12.75
CA GLU A 182 -27.10 17.62 11.29
C GLU A 182 -25.64 17.59 10.84
N ARG A 183 -24.79 18.43 11.44
CA ARG A 183 -23.33 18.40 11.22
C ARG A 183 -22.75 17.04 11.56
N LEU A 184 -23.12 16.44 12.68
CA LEU A 184 -22.63 15.12 13.08
C LEU A 184 -23.09 14.01 12.13
N ALA A 185 -24.32 14.10 11.62
CA ALA A 185 -24.84 13.17 10.62
C ALA A 185 -24.07 13.29 9.29
N LEU A 186 -23.70 14.51 8.88
CA LEU A 186 -22.87 14.77 7.72
C LEU A 186 -21.45 14.17 7.90
N VAL A 187 -20.80 14.37 9.05
CA VAL A 187 -19.52 13.73 9.40
C VAL A 187 -19.62 12.21 9.25
N GLY A 188 -20.70 11.61 9.76
CA GLY A 188 -20.92 10.17 9.69
C GLY A 188 -21.11 9.65 8.26
N ARG A 189 -21.79 10.40 7.38
CA ARG A 189 -21.93 10.02 5.96
C ARG A 189 -20.60 10.13 5.22
N ILE A 190 -19.88 11.25 5.42
CA ILE A 190 -18.53 11.47 4.89
C ILE A 190 -17.60 10.33 5.29
N SER A 191 -17.53 10.00 6.60
CA SER A 191 -16.66 8.93 7.11
C SER A 191 -16.96 7.56 6.50
N ARG A 192 -18.20 7.30 6.04
CA ARG A 192 -18.56 6.05 5.35
C ARG A 192 -18.31 6.11 3.85
N ALA A 193 -18.57 7.25 3.22
CA ALA A 193 -18.34 7.46 1.79
C ALA A 193 -16.85 7.39 1.44
N LEU A 194 -15.98 7.83 2.36
CA LEU A 194 -14.53 7.76 2.25
C LEU A 194 -13.95 6.35 2.53
N TYR A 195 -14.78 5.39 2.93
CA TYR A 195 -14.35 4.00 3.06
C TYR A 195 -14.44 3.30 1.70
N ASP A 196 -13.30 3.21 1.02
CA ASP A 196 -13.08 2.31 -0.11
C ASP A 196 -12.29 1.08 0.35
N PRO A 197 -12.89 -0.13 0.40
CA PRO A 197 -12.21 -1.37 0.79
C PRO A 197 -11.02 -1.75 -0.12
N SER A 198 -10.90 -1.10 -1.28
CA SER A 198 -9.82 -1.37 -2.23
C SER A 198 -8.54 -0.58 -1.96
N GLY A 199 -8.56 0.39 -1.04
CA GLY A 199 -7.41 1.23 -0.70
C GLY A 199 -6.96 2.15 -1.83
N MET A 200 -7.74 2.24 -2.91
CA MET A 200 -7.41 3.01 -4.11
C MET A 200 -7.76 4.50 -3.97
N GLY A 201 -8.05 5.02 -2.77
CA GLY A 201 -8.46 6.43 -2.57
C GLY A 201 -9.77 6.81 -3.28
N GLN A 202 -10.49 7.82 -2.78
CA GLN A 202 -11.69 8.30 -3.46
C GLN A 202 -11.32 9.40 -4.47
N ASP A 203 -11.88 9.32 -5.68
CA ASP A 203 -11.81 10.42 -6.64
C ASP A 203 -12.37 11.69 -6.01
N VAL A 204 -11.50 12.71 -5.85
CA VAL A 204 -11.83 13.91 -5.09
C VAL A 204 -12.94 14.72 -5.76
N HIS A 205 -12.98 14.72 -7.09
CA HIS A 205 -14.02 15.43 -7.83
C HIS A 205 -15.40 14.82 -7.57
N ALA A 206 -15.53 13.50 -7.71
CA ALA A 206 -16.77 12.77 -7.44
C ALA A 206 -17.21 12.91 -5.97
N PHE A 207 -16.26 12.83 -5.05
CA PHE A 207 -16.51 13.01 -3.62
C PHE A 207 -17.07 14.40 -3.30
N LEU A 208 -16.39 15.47 -3.76
CA LEU A 208 -16.81 16.84 -3.51
C LEU A 208 -18.12 17.19 -4.20
N SER A 209 -18.37 16.63 -5.39
CA SER A 209 -19.64 16.79 -6.10
C SER A 209 -20.80 16.16 -5.33
N ALA A 210 -20.61 14.96 -4.78
CA ALA A 210 -21.63 14.30 -3.95
C ALA A 210 -21.86 15.05 -2.63
N LEU A 211 -20.78 15.48 -1.96
CA LEU A 211 -20.85 16.22 -0.71
C LEU A 211 -21.61 17.55 -0.86
N THR A 212 -21.26 18.33 -1.89
CA THR A 212 -21.88 19.63 -2.13
C THR A 212 -23.35 19.50 -2.54
N ALA A 213 -23.69 18.49 -3.33
CA ALA A 213 -25.08 18.17 -3.67
C ALA A 213 -25.93 17.81 -2.44
N ASP A 214 -25.40 16.98 -1.53
CA ASP A 214 -26.06 16.62 -0.27
C ASP A 214 -26.35 17.85 0.60
N ILE A 215 -25.39 18.78 0.71
CA ILE A 215 -25.53 20.00 1.52
C ILE A 215 -26.59 20.92 0.94
N VAL A 216 -26.55 21.18 -0.37
CA VAL A 216 -27.58 22.01 -1.04
C VAL A 216 -28.96 21.37 -0.90
N GLY A 217 -29.06 20.05 -1.11
CA GLY A 217 -30.31 19.31 -0.93
C GLY A 217 -30.88 19.43 0.50
N ALA A 218 -30.03 19.33 1.52
CA ALA A 218 -30.42 19.47 2.92
C ALA A 218 -30.89 20.89 3.26
N SER A 219 -30.27 21.92 2.67
CA SER A 219 -30.66 23.32 2.88
C SER A 219 -32.03 23.70 2.29
N GLY A 220 -32.56 22.89 1.37
CA GLY A 220 -33.81 23.19 0.65
C GLY A 220 -33.71 24.32 -0.39
N ARG A 221 -32.50 24.85 -0.66
CA ARG A 221 -32.25 25.96 -1.59
C ARG A 221 -32.00 25.47 -3.02
N ALA A 222 -33.08 25.18 -3.75
CA ALA A 222 -33.03 24.75 -5.15
C ALA A 222 -32.53 25.84 -6.14
N ASP A 223 -32.46 27.09 -5.68
CA ASP A 223 -32.00 28.26 -6.41
C ASP A 223 -30.49 28.52 -6.28
N VAL A 224 -29.77 27.64 -5.55
CA VAL A 224 -28.32 27.68 -5.38
C VAL A 224 -27.66 26.58 -6.20
N THR A 225 -26.61 26.95 -6.94
CA THR A 225 -25.83 26.00 -7.76
C THR A 225 -24.39 25.92 -7.28
N VAL A 226 -23.82 24.71 -7.26
CA VAL A 226 -22.41 24.50 -6.89
C VAL A 226 -21.65 23.94 -8.10
N GLU A 227 -20.57 24.61 -8.46
CA GLU A 227 -19.64 24.22 -9.52
C GLU A 227 -18.35 23.68 -8.87
N VAL A 228 -18.01 22.42 -9.12
CA VAL A 228 -16.79 21.78 -8.59
C VAL A 228 -15.75 21.68 -9.70
N ILE A 229 -14.57 22.26 -9.46
CA ILE A 229 -13.41 22.23 -10.36
C ILE A 229 -12.27 21.60 -9.57
N ALA A 230 -11.84 20.40 -9.98
CA ALA A 230 -10.75 19.67 -9.32
C ALA A 230 -9.91 18.91 -10.37
N PRO A 231 -8.64 18.61 -10.09
CA PRO A 231 -7.79 17.87 -11.03
C PRO A 231 -8.27 16.43 -11.19
N ASP A 232 -8.17 15.92 -12.43
CA ASP A 232 -8.52 14.54 -12.74
C ASP A 232 -7.60 13.55 -11.99
N SER A 233 -8.18 12.48 -11.45
CA SER A 233 -7.44 11.38 -10.78
C SER A 233 -6.71 11.75 -9.48
N MET A 234 -7.03 12.89 -8.87
CA MET A 234 -6.55 13.20 -7.52
C MET A 234 -7.22 12.30 -6.49
N GLN A 235 -6.44 11.88 -5.50
CA GLN A 235 -6.93 11.09 -4.37
C GLN A 235 -6.54 11.75 -3.06
N LEU A 236 -7.48 11.76 -2.11
CA LEU A 236 -7.26 12.23 -0.75
C LEU A 236 -6.95 11.04 0.16
N GLU A 237 -5.91 11.17 1.00
CA GLU A 237 -5.66 10.19 2.06
C GLU A 237 -6.85 10.16 3.03
N ALA A 238 -7.24 8.97 3.50
CA ALA A 238 -8.41 8.79 4.35
C ALA A 238 -8.32 9.58 5.68
N THR A 239 -7.11 9.81 6.18
CA THR A 239 -6.79 10.62 7.37
C THR A 239 -7.13 12.11 7.19
N MET A 240 -6.98 12.62 5.96
CA MET A 240 -7.18 14.01 5.58
C MET A 240 -8.61 14.29 5.12
N ALA A 241 -9.28 13.28 4.59
CA ALA A 241 -10.54 13.45 3.91
C ALA A 241 -11.71 13.88 4.83
N VAL A 242 -11.74 13.42 6.09
CA VAL A 242 -12.79 13.85 7.04
C VAL A 242 -12.65 15.33 7.43
N PRO A 243 -11.49 15.81 7.94
CA PRO A 243 -11.28 17.23 8.19
C PRO A 243 -11.53 18.10 6.95
N PHE A 244 -11.05 17.66 5.78
CA PHE A 244 -11.21 18.37 4.53
C PHE A 244 -12.69 18.55 4.15
N ALA A 245 -13.46 17.48 4.19
CA ALA A 245 -14.88 17.49 3.87
C ALA A 245 -15.71 18.35 4.84
N LEU A 246 -15.33 18.40 6.12
CA LEU A 246 -16.01 19.25 7.10
C LEU A 246 -15.73 20.73 6.89
N ILE A 247 -14.50 21.09 6.49
CA ILE A 247 -14.17 22.47 6.11
C ILE A 247 -14.96 22.89 4.87
N VAL A 248 -15.05 22.01 3.86
CA VAL A 248 -15.89 22.24 2.66
C VAL A 248 -17.35 22.43 3.07
N ALA A 249 -17.88 21.53 3.89
CA ALA A 249 -19.26 21.59 4.32
C ALA A 249 -19.58 22.91 5.02
N GLU A 250 -18.71 23.33 5.94
CA GLU A 250 -18.87 24.58 6.67
C GLU A 250 -18.83 25.79 5.73
N ALA A 251 -17.89 25.82 4.78
CA ALA A 251 -17.77 26.92 3.84
C ALA A 251 -19.00 27.03 2.92
N VAL A 252 -19.52 25.90 2.45
CA VAL A 252 -20.72 25.84 1.59
C VAL A 252 -21.97 26.23 2.37
N SER A 253 -22.17 25.70 3.58
CA SER A 253 -23.31 26.09 4.43
C SER A 253 -23.28 27.57 4.75
N ASN A 254 -22.11 28.13 5.10
CA ASN A 254 -21.98 29.58 5.34
C ASN A 254 -22.30 30.42 4.10
N ALA A 255 -21.89 29.98 2.92
CA ALA A 255 -22.25 30.65 1.68
C ALA A 255 -23.77 30.67 1.47
N ILE A 256 -24.46 29.56 1.71
CA ILE A 256 -25.93 29.44 1.57
C ILE A 256 -26.65 30.31 2.61
N GLU A 257 -26.31 30.15 3.88
CA GLU A 257 -27.02 30.77 5.02
C GLU A 257 -26.71 32.26 5.18
N HIS A 258 -25.46 32.68 4.92
CA HIS A 258 -25.03 34.06 5.15
C HIS A 258 -24.79 34.82 3.85
N GLY A 259 -24.16 34.18 2.87
CA GLY A 259 -23.90 34.78 1.56
C GLY A 259 -25.19 35.04 0.78
N MET A 260 -26.11 34.07 0.77
CA MET A 260 -27.28 34.10 -0.12
C MET A 260 -28.62 33.67 0.53
N PRO A 261 -28.99 34.07 1.76
CA PRO A 261 -30.18 33.55 2.45
C PRO A 261 -31.52 33.84 1.76
N ASP A 262 -31.61 34.89 0.93
CA ASP A 262 -32.85 35.30 0.25
C ASP A 262 -32.64 35.56 -1.25
N ARG A 263 -31.59 34.98 -1.85
CA ARG A 263 -31.30 35.15 -3.28
C ARG A 263 -30.71 33.90 -3.90
N ALA A 264 -31.01 33.71 -5.19
CA ALA A 264 -30.28 32.75 -6.01
C ALA A 264 -28.78 33.10 -6.04
N GLY A 265 -27.95 32.09 -6.23
CA GLY A 265 -26.51 32.28 -6.24
C GLY A 265 -25.74 31.08 -6.78
N ARG A 266 -24.46 31.33 -7.02
CA ARG A 266 -23.49 30.32 -7.42
C ARG A 266 -22.38 30.23 -6.39
N ILE A 267 -22.04 29.00 -6.04
CA ILE A 267 -20.85 28.66 -5.26
C ILE A 267 -19.89 27.95 -6.21
N ARG A 268 -18.64 28.39 -6.26
CA ARG A 268 -17.57 27.73 -7.01
C ARG A 268 -16.57 27.14 -6.02
N LEU A 269 -16.40 25.84 -6.11
CA LEU A 269 -15.39 25.10 -5.36
C LEU A 269 -14.25 24.75 -6.32
N THR A 270 -13.08 25.33 -6.09
CA THR A 270 -11.87 25.09 -6.89
C THR A 270 -10.82 24.42 -6.03
N LEU A 271 -10.33 23.28 -6.50
CA LEU A 271 -9.19 22.57 -5.95
C LEU A 271 -8.02 22.71 -6.92
N ASP A 272 -6.89 23.21 -6.43
CA ASP A 272 -5.68 23.37 -7.20
C ASP A 272 -4.51 22.67 -6.50
N THR A 273 -3.58 22.14 -7.29
CA THR A 273 -2.33 21.58 -6.79
C THR A 273 -1.15 22.15 -7.56
N ALA A 274 -0.28 22.86 -6.84
CA ALA A 274 0.93 23.43 -7.36
C ALA A 274 2.09 23.08 -6.42
N ASP A 275 3.22 22.62 -6.97
CA ASP A 275 4.43 22.27 -6.22
C ASP A 275 4.20 21.29 -5.04
N GLY A 276 3.21 20.40 -5.20
CA GLY A 276 2.76 19.45 -4.17
C GLY A 276 1.85 20.04 -3.10
N ALA A 277 1.75 21.36 -2.98
CA ALA A 277 0.80 22.01 -2.08
C ALA A 277 -0.62 21.97 -2.67
N LEU A 278 -1.62 21.76 -1.81
CA LEU A 278 -3.02 21.69 -2.19
C LEU A 278 -3.74 22.96 -1.71
N SER A 279 -4.47 23.62 -2.59
CA SER A 279 -5.25 24.82 -2.28
C SER A 279 -6.71 24.59 -2.66
N LEU A 280 -7.59 24.60 -1.66
CA LEU A 280 -9.03 24.54 -1.83
C LEU A 280 -9.61 25.94 -1.65
N GLN A 281 -10.46 26.37 -2.57
CA GLN A 281 -11.20 27.62 -2.50
C GLN A 281 -12.69 27.37 -2.69
N VAL A 282 -13.51 27.92 -1.81
CA VAL A 282 -14.96 27.98 -1.91
C VAL A 282 -15.35 29.44 -2.02
N ALA A 283 -15.78 29.86 -3.21
CA ALA A 283 -16.15 31.23 -3.52
C ALA A 283 -17.65 31.33 -3.80
N ASP A 284 -18.35 32.28 -3.18
CA ASP A 284 -19.75 32.58 -3.48
C ASP A 284 -19.91 33.93 -4.19
N ASP A 285 -21.05 34.14 -4.84
CA ASP A 285 -21.43 35.41 -5.49
C ASP A 285 -22.45 36.21 -4.67
N GLY A 286 -22.55 35.92 -3.37
CA GLY A 286 -23.53 36.45 -2.45
C GLY A 286 -23.25 37.90 -1.99
N ARG A 287 -23.87 38.28 -0.88
CA ARG A 287 -23.76 39.63 -0.29
C ARG A 287 -22.34 39.98 0.19
N GLY A 288 -21.48 38.98 0.33
CA GLY A 288 -20.12 39.11 0.82
C GLY A 288 -20.01 39.38 2.33
N ILE A 289 -18.78 39.61 2.76
CA ILE A 289 -18.44 39.82 4.16
C ILE A 289 -18.66 41.30 4.51
N ALA A 290 -19.30 41.59 5.65
CA ALA A 290 -19.52 42.97 6.08
C ALA A 290 -18.17 43.70 6.33
N PRO A 291 -18.06 45.01 6.02
CA PRO A 291 -16.80 45.76 6.14
C PRO A 291 -16.20 45.77 7.56
N ASP A 292 -17.07 45.69 8.57
CA ASP A 292 -16.71 45.68 9.99
C ASP A 292 -16.59 44.25 10.57
N PHE A 293 -16.66 43.22 9.73
CA PHE A 293 -16.52 41.83 10.17
C PHE A 293 -15.06 41.55 10.52
N GLN A 294 -14.74 41.64 11.81
CA GLN A 294 -13.45 41.24 12.32
C GLN A 294 -13.46 39.73 12.63
N ILE A 295 -12.48 39.03 12.08
CA ILE A 295 -12.19 37.63 12.43
C ILE A 295 -11.54 37.63 13.82
N ASP A 296 -12.32 37.86 14.87
CA ASP A 296 -11.86 37.89 16.28
C ASP A 296 -12.58 36.84 17.14
N ALA A 297 -12.23 36.72 18.43
CA ALA A 297 -12.64 35.70 19.40
C ALA A 297 -14.16 35.39 19.54
N GLN A 298 -15.04 36.15 18.87
CA GLN A 298 -16.47 35.89 18.70
C GLN A 298 -16.81 35.10 17.41
N GLN A 299 -15.88 34.30 16.89
CA GLN A 299 -16.12 33.41 15.75
C GLN A 299 -17.42 32.61 15.90
N SER A 300 -18.19 32.49 14.81
CA SER A 300 -19.23 31.46 14.73
C SER A 300 -18.60 30.09 15.02
N LEU A 301 -19.36 29.20 15.66
CA LEU A 301 -18.87 27.87 16.03
C LEU A 301 -18.24 27.15 14.82
N GLY A 302 -18.84 27.32 13.65
CA GLY A 302 -18.37 26.84 12.36
C GLY A 302 -16.94 27.27 11.99
N LEU A 303 -16.65 28.57 12.04
CA LEU A 303 -15.32 29.09 11.69
C LEU A 303 -14.23 28.61 12.65
N ARG A 304 -14.54 28.42 13.94
CA ARG A 304 -13.61 27.81 14.91
C ARG A 304 -13.28 26.37 14.54
N ILE A 305 -14.29 25.60 14.15
CA ILE A 305 -14.12 24.21 13.74
C ILE A 305 -13.27 24.14 12.47
N ALA A 306 -13.56 24.97 11.47
CA ALA A 306 -12.78 25.01 10.23
C ALA A 306 -11.30 25.34 10.48
N HIS A 307 -11.00 26.32 11.34
CA HIS A 307 -9.62 26.64 11.74
C HIS A 307 -8.94 25.49 12.50
N ALA A 308 -9.63 24.87 13.46
CA ALA A 308 -9.06 23.77 14.24
C ALA A 308 -8.76 22.55 13.36
N LEU A 309 -9.70 22.19 12.47
CA LEU A 309 -9.53 21.10 11.52
C LEU A 309 -8.40 21.37 10.54
N ALA A 310 -8.30 22.59 10.01
CA ALA A 310 -7.20 22.99 9.14
C ALA A 310 -5.84 22.83 9.83
N GLY A 311 -5.73 23.25 11.09
CA GLY A 311 -4.52 23.07 11.89
C GLY A 311 -4.18 21.59 12.14
N GLN A 312 -5.18 20.74 12.37
CA GLN A 312 -5.00 19.29 12.55
C GLN A 312 -4.35 18.62 11.34
N ILE A 313 -4.68 19.10 10.14
CA ILE A 313 -4.13 18.61 8.88
C ILE A 313 -2.92 19.42 8.39
N GLY A 314 -2.31 20.23 9.27
CA GLY A 314 -1.12 21.02 8.97
C GLY A 314 -1.33 22.18 7.99
N GLY A 315 -2.59 22.54 7.72
CA GLY A 315 -2.98 23.59 6.79
C GLY A 315 -3.36 24.91 7.45
N ARG A 316 -3.74 25.87 6.61
CA ARG A 316 -4.24 27.18 7.01
C ARG A 316 -5.58 27.46 6.35
N PHE A 317 -6.59 27.75 7.16
CA PHE A 317 -7.87 28.25 6.70
C PHE A 317 -7.89 29.79 6.76
N ALA A 318 -8.53 30.44 5.80
CA ALA A 318 -8.73 31.88 5.75
C ALA A 318 -10.07 32.22 5.08
N LEU A 319 -10.68 33.32 5.50
CA LEU A 319 -11.89 33.86 4.90
C LEU A 319 -11.60 35.30 4.42
N ALA A 320 -11.92 35.60 3.17
CA ALA A 320 -11.66 36.90 2.56
C ALA A 320 -12.85 37.37 1.71
N PRO A 321 -13.04 38.69 1.53
CA PRO A 321 -14.03 39.20 0.58
C PRO A 321 -13.66 38.83 -0.87
N GLY A 322 -14.65 38.46 -1.68
CA GLY A 322 -14.46 38.15 -3.09
C GLY A 322 -14.22 39.39 -3.95
N GLN A 323 -13.38 39.28 -4.98
CA GLN A 323 -13.03 40.41 -5.86
C GLN A 323 -14.22 40.95 -6.67
N GLN A 324 -15.24 40.14 -6.91
CA GLN A 324 -16.43 40.49 -7.71
C GLN A 324 -17.71 40.53 -6.84
N GLY A 325 -17.58 40.66 -5.52
CA GLY A 325 -18.64 40.42 -4.54
C GLY A 325 -18.54 39.03 -3.90
N GLY A 326 -19.37 38.76 -2.89
CA GLY A 326 -19.36 37.49 -2.16
C GLY A 326 -18.17 37.28 -1.21
N ALA A 327 -18.01 36.07 -0.72
CA ALA A 327 -16.90 35.66 0.15
C ALA A 327 -16.09 34.52 -0.49
N VAL A 328 -14.83 34.40 -0.07
CA VAL A 328 -13.92 33.32 -0.46
C VAL A 328 -13.35 32.69 0.80
N ALA A 329 -13.72 31.44 1.05
CA ALA A 329 -13.09 30.58 2.03
C ALA A 329 -11.96 29.81 1.37
N ARG A 330 -10.75 29.89 1.93
CA ARG A 330 -9.53 29.28 1.39
C ARG A 330 -8.89 28.36 2.42
N LEU A 331 -8.57 27.14 2.01
CA LEU A 331 -7.78 26.18 2.77
C LEU A 331 -6.51 25.86 1.98
N ASP A 332 -5.36 26.16 2.56
CA ASP A 332 -4.05 25.84 1.98
C ASP A 332 -3.38 24.73 2.79
N LEU A 333 -2.92 23.69 2.11
CA LEU A 333 -2.25 22.51 2.68
C LEU A 333 -0.83 22.36 2.12
N PRO A 334 0.17 22.13 2.98
CA PRO A 334 1.56 21.97 2.54
C PRO A 334 1.80 20.63 1.86
N ALA A 335 2.84 20.56 1.01
CA ALA A 335 3.12 19.41 0.15
C ALA A 335 3.36 18.06 0.86
N ALA A 336 3.67 18.07 2.15
CA ALA A 336 3.87 16.86 2.94
C ALA A 336 2.56 16.16 3.35
N ALA A 337 1.41 16.82 3.18
CA ALA A 337 0.09 16.34 3.64
C ALA A 337 -0.81 15.83 2.50
N ALA A 338 -0.35 15.90 1.24
CA ALA A 338 -1.12 15.56 0.04
C ALA A 338 -0.72 14.22 -0.60
N CYS A 339 0.06 13.39 0.11
CA CYS A 339 0.55 12.09 -0.35
C CYS A 339 0.00 10.93 0.49
#